data_AF-A0A292R9F3-F1
#
_entry.id   AF-A0A292R9F3-F1
#
_cell.length_a   1.000
_cell.length_b   1.000
_cell.length_c   1.000
_cell.angle_alpha   90.00
_cell.angle_beta   90.00
_cell.angle_gamma   90.00
#
_symmetry.space_group_name_H-M   'P 1'
#
loop_
_entity.id
_entity.type
_entity.pdbx_description
1 polymer ?
#
loop_
_entity_poly.entity_id
_entity_poly.type
_entity_poly.pdbx_seq_one_letter_code
_entity_poly.pdbx_strand_id
1 'polypeptide(L)'
;MGEEKENISIDDKNTSMRKLDMPIGRLKFFTNSIIIFALQVIAIAIYYVFYFLLKSPNALLTLVVIFSIVFGIPILYLHFINYTKRIWDIAGNFNLAIWLTIVLFAISFICLFFFPIAIIIFYLGMIFISGKYSTK
;
A
#
# COMPACT_ATOMS: atom_id res chain seq x y z
N MET A 1 33.22 -22.05 -7.20
CA MET A 1 31.92 -22.29 -7.87
C MET A 1 31.08 -21.04 -7.68
N GLY A 2 30.99 -20.21 -8.71
CA GLY A 2 30.12 -19.03 -8.66
C GLY A 2 28.68 -19.51 -8.81
N GLU A 3 27.84 -19.22 -7.83
CA GLU A 3 26.39 -19.37 -7.98
C GLU A 3 25.96 -18.41 -9.08
N GLU A 4 25.57 -18.97 -10.24
CA GLU A 4 24.77 -18.23 -11.21
C GLU A 4 23.52 -17.78 -10.48
N LYS A 5 23.48 -16.50 -10.11
CA LYS A 5 22.23 -15.84 -9.75
C LYS A 5 21.38 -15.86 -11.00
N GLU A 6 20.53 -16.87 -11.11
CA GLU A 6 19.44 -16.91 -12.07
C GLU A 6 18.80 -15.53 -12.07
N ASN A 7 18.92 -14.83 -13.19
CA ASN A 7 18.39 -13.51 -13.38
C ASN A 7 16.89 -13.70 -13.64
N ILE A 8 16.15 -14.05 -12.59
CA ILE A 8 14.69 -14.26 -12.64
C ILE A 8 14.06 -12.89 -12.88
N SER A 9 13.94 -12.51 -14.16
CA SER A 9 13.17 -11.34 -14.55
C SER A 9 11.70 -11.66 -14.37
N ILE A 10 11.06 -11.03 -13.39
CA ILE A 10 9.64 -11.22 -13.11
C ILE A 10 8.83 -10.29 -14.02
N ASP A 11 8.00 -10.87 -14.89
CA ASP A 11 7.03 -10.11 -15.71
C ASP A 11 5.82 -9.72 -14.85
N ASP A 12 5.81 -8.49 -14.37
CA ASP A 12 4.81 -8.00 -13.42
C ASP A 12 3.45 -7.60 -14.06
N LYS A 13 3.30 -7.81 -15.38
CA LYS A 13 2.09 -7.46 -16.14
C LYS A 13 0.83 -8.16 -15.60
N ASN A 14 0.94 -9.43 -15.23
CA ASN A 14 -0.19 -10.26 -14.80
C ASN A 14 -0.40 -10.30 -13.28
N THR A 15 0.30 -9.44 -12.53
CA THR A 15 0.19 -9.41 -11.06
C THR A 15 -1.14 -8.84 -10.59
N SER A 16 -1.77 -9.53 -9.63
CA SER A 16 -3.01 -9.05 -9.04
C SER A 16 -2.75 -8.04 -7.93
N MET A 17 -3.45 -6.90 -7.93
CA MET A 17 -3.43 -5.95 -6.79
C MET A 17 -4.04 -6.52 -5.50
N ARG A 18 -4.71 -7.68 -5.55
CA ARG A 18 -5.45 -8.25 -4.41
C ARG A 18 -4.78 -9.46 -3.76
N LYS A 19 -3.67 -9.95 -4.30
CA LYS A 19 -3.00 -11.17 -3.85
C LYS A 19 -1.51 -10.92 -3.65
N LEU A 20 -0.88 -11.61 -2.70
CA LEU A 20 0.58 -11.70 -2.56
C LEU A 20 1.11 -12.85 -3.43
N ASP A 21 1.04 -12.69 -4.74
CA ASP A 21 1.46 -13.71 -5.72
C ASP A 21 2.94 -13.58 -6.13
N MET A 22 3.41 -12.36 -6.41
CA MET A 22 4.80 -12.09 -6.79
C MET A 22 5.21 -10.64 -6.47
N PRO A 23 6.52 -10.31 -6.40
CA PRO A 23 6.99 -8.93 -6.24
C PRO A 23 6.61 -8.06 -7.44
N ILE A 24 6.65 -6.73 -7.25
CA ILE A 24 6.32 -5.77 -8.31
C ILE A 24 7.40 -4.71 -8.48
N GLY A 25 7.58 -4.26 -9.73
CA GLY A 25 8.48 -3.19 -10.07
C GLY A 25 8.00 -1.81 -9.61
N ARG A 26 8.86 -0.81 -9.82
CA ARG A 26 8.60 0.59 -9.44
C ARG A 26 7.38 1.18 -10.14
N LEU A 27 7.25 0.94 -11.45
CA LEU A 27 6.16 1.49 -12.27
C LEU A 27 4.79 0.92 -11.87
N LYS A 28 4.73 -0.39 -11.63
CA LYS A 28 3.51 -1.06 -11.16
C LYS A 28 3.16 -0.61 -9.74
N PHE A 29 4.13 -0.52 -8.83
CA PHE A 29 3.92 0.03 -7.49
C PHE A 29 3.35 1.45 -7.51
N PHE A 30 3.91 2.33 -8.36
CA PHE A 30 3.45 3.70 -8.53
C PHE A 30 2.02 3.76 -9.09
N THR A 31 1.75 3.03 -10.18
CA THR A 31 0.42 2.95 -10.79
C THR A 31 -0.64 2.44 -9.80
N ASN A 32 -0.34 1.35 -9.09
CA ASN A 32 -1.23 0.81 -8.06
C ASN A 32 -1.46 1.84 -6.94
N SER A 33 -0.43 2.58 -6.53
CA SER A 33 -0.54 3.61 -5.48
C SER A 33 -1.45 4.76 -5.91
N ILE A 34 -1.37 5.19 -7.18
CA ILE A 34 -2.31 6.20 -7.73
C ILE A 34 -3.74 5.66 -7.69
N ILE A 35 -3.97 4.41 -8.09
CA ILE A 35 -5.31 3.81 -8.09
C ILE A 35 -5.86 3.74 -6.66
N ILE A 36 -5.06 3.28 -5.70
CA ILE A 36 -5.47 3.20 -4.29
C ILE A 36 -5.76 4.61 -3.73
N PHE A 37 -4.92 5.60 -4.06
CA PHE A 37 -5.14 6.99 -3.67
C PHE A 37 -6.44 7.55 -4.25
N ALA A 38 -6.73 7.31 -5.53
CA ALA A 38 -7.99 7.73 -6.15
C ALA A 38 -9.21 7.10 -5.47
N LEU A 39 -9.14 5.79 -5.15
CA LEU A 39 -10.19 5.11 -4.39
C LEU A 39 -10.39 5.73 -2.99
N GLN A 40 -9.31 6.12 -2.33
CA GLN A 40 -9.36 6.78 -1.02
C GLN A 40 -10.01 8.17 -1.12
N VAL A 41 -9.67 8.97 -2.13
CA VAL A 41 -10.30 10.29 -2.36
C VAL A 41 -11.80 10.14 -2.62
N ILE A 42 -12.20 9.16 -3.44
CA ILE A 42 -13.62 8.88 -3.70
C ILE A 42 -14.33 8.46 -2.40
N ALA A 43 -13.75 7.54 -1.62
CA ALA A 43 -14.33 7.10 -0.35
C ALA A 43 -14.51 8.27 0.63
N ILE A 44 -13.53 9.17 0.73
CA ILE A 44 -13.62 10.38 1.56
C ILE A 44 -14.75 11.29 1.07
N ALA A 45 -14.86 11.52 -0.24
CA ALA A 45 -15.93 12.35 -0.79
C ALA A 45 -17.32 11.79 -0.46
N ILE A 46 -17.52 10.47 -0.65
CA ILE A 46 -18.78 9.80 -0.30
C ILE A 46 -19.05 9.90 1.21
N TYR A 47 -18.03 9.71 2.05
CA TYR A 47 -18.15 9.88 3.51
C TYR A 47 -18.67 11.27 3.88
N TYR A 48 -18.09 12.33 3.29
CA TYR A 48 -18.51 13.70 3.56
C TYR A 48 -19.95 13.97 3.11
N VAL A 49 -20.38 13.43 1.98
CA VAL A 49 -21.79 13.54 1.54
C VAL A 49 -22.73 12.99 2.62
N PHE A 50 -22.48 11.78 3.12
CA PHE A 50 -23.31 11.20 4.17
C PHE A 50 -23.18 11.94 5.51
N TYR A 51 -21.98 12.43 5.85
CA TYR A 51 -21.75 13.22 7.05
C TYR A 51 -22.63 14.47 7.09
N PHE A 52 -22.79 15.19 5.97
CA PHE A 52 -23.65 16.38 5.93
C PHE A 52 -25.16 16.05 5.94
N LEU A 53 -25.54 14.85 5.49
CA LEU A 53 -26.93 14.40 5.49
C LEU A 53 -27.38 13.89 6.87
N LEU A 54 -26.47 13.28 7.63
CA LEU A 54 -26.75 12.71 8.94
C LEU A 54 -26.53 13.75 10.05
N LYS A 55 -27.55 13.96 10.89
CA LYS A 55 -27.49 14.96 11.98
C LYS A 55 -27.45 14.36 13.39
N SER A 56 -27.60 13.04 13.50
CA SER A 56 -27.63 12.34 14.80
C SER A 56 -26.25 11.80 15.17
N PRO A 57 -25.76 11.99 16.42
CA PRO A 57 -24.48 11.44 16.88
C PRO A 57 -24.37 9.92 16.68
N ASN A 58 -25.43 9.17 16.95
CA ASN A 58 -25.45 7.72 16.79
C ASN A 58 -25.34 7.31 15.31
N ALA A 59 -25.97 8.08 14.41
CA ALA A 59 -25.88 7.85 12.97
C ALA A 59 -24.46 8.16 12.45
N LEU A 60 -23.80 9.20 12.98
CA LEU A 60 -22.41 9.52 12.63
C LEU A 60 -21.43 8.44 13.11
N LEU A 61 -21.59 7.91 14.33
CA LEU A 61 -20.77 6.78 14.80
C LEU A 61 -20.97 5.55 13.91
N THR A 62 -22.23 5.25 13.56
CA THR A 62 -22.57 4.13 12.68
C THR A 62 -21.96 4.32 11.28
N LEU A 63 -21.99 5.55 10.76
CA LEU A 63 -21.35 5.91 9.50
C LEU A 63 -19.85 5.62 9.53
N VAL A 64 -19.14 6.06 10.58
CA VAL A 64 -17.70 5.81 10.74
C VAL A 64 -17.39 4.32 10.75
N VAL A 65 -18.16 3.52 11.48
CA VAL A 65 -17.95 2.07 11.56
C VAL A 65 -18.17 1.42 10.19
N ILE A 66 -19.28 1.73 9.51
CA ILE A 66 -19.59 1.19 8.18
C ILE A 66 -18.53 1.59 7.17
N PHE A 67 -18.11 2.86 7.14
CA PHE A 67 -17.07 3.33 6.22
C PHE A 67 -15.72 2.67 6.49
N SER A 68 -15.37 2.46 7.76
CA SER A 68 -14.15 1.78 8.15
C SER A 68 -14.14 0.34 7.64
N ILE A 69 -15.27 -0.37 7.71
CA ILE A 69 -15.39 -1.76 7.25
C ILE A 69 -15.42 -1.84 5.72
N VAL A 70 -16.20 -0.99 5.05
CA VAL A 70 -16.46 -1.06 3.60
C VAL A 70 -15.31 -0.47 2.77
N PHE A 71 -14.69 0.61 3.25
CA PHE A 71 -13.62 1.30 2.52
C PHE A 71 -12.29 1.24 3.26
N GLY A 72 -12.29 1.51 4.57
CA GLY A 72 -11.06 1.58 5.37
C GLY A 72 -10.23 0.29 5.32
N ILE A 73 -10.80 -0.84 5.74
CA ILE A 73 -10.11 -2.14 5.78
C ILE A 73 -9.67 -2.58 4.38
N PRO A 74 -10.52 -2.54 3.33
CA PRO A 74 -10.08 -2.91 1.98
C PRO A 74 -8.96 -2.02 1.42
N ILE A 75 -9.01 -0.71 1.62
CA ILE A 75 -7.95 0.21 1.17
C ILE A 75 -6.65 -0.06 1.93
N LEU A 76 -6.73 -0.27 3.24
CA LEU A 76 -5.57 -0.64 4.06
C LEU A 76 -4.94 -1.94 3.58
N TYR A 77 -5.76 -2.94 3.26
CA TYR A 77 -5.30 -4.20 2.68
C TYR A 77 -4.59 -3.99 1.34
N LEU A 78 -5.15 -3.18 0.43
CA LEU A 78 -4.52 -2.89 -0.85
C LEU A 78 -3.17 -2.18 -0.69
N HIS A 79 -3.06 -1.23 0.24
CA HIS A 79 -1.77 -0.65 0.59
C HIS A 79 -0.81 -1.73 1.09
N PHE A 80 -1.25 -2.58 2.01
CA PHE A 80 -0.39 -3.63 2.59
C PHE A 80 0.17 -4.56 1.50
N ILE A 81 -0.69 -5.02 0.58
CA ILE A 81 -0.29 -5.85 -0.56
C ILE A 81 0.73 -5.10 -1.43
N ASN A 82 0.41 -3.86 -1.82
CA ASN A 82 1.25 -3.10 -2.74
C ASN A 82 2.64 -2.79 -2.16
N TYR A 83 2.71 -2.39 -0.89
CA TYR A 83 3.97 -2.17 -0.19
C TYR A 83 4.75 -3.46 -0.01
N THR A 84 4.10 -4.55 0.45
CA THR A 84 4.79 -5.84 0.63
C THR A 84 5.41 -6.35 -0.66
N LYS A 85 4.70 -6.26 -1.79
CA LYS A 85 5.25 -6.67 -3.08
C LYS A 85 6.43 -5.82 -3.53
N ARG A 86 6.40 -4.52 -3.26
CA ARG A 86 7.52 -3.62 -3.59
C ARG A 86 8.72 -3.86 -2.68
N ILE A 87 8.50 -4.06 -1.38
CA ILE A 87 9.59 -4.41 -0.45
C ILE A 87 10.15 -5.78 -0.80
N TRP A 88 9.32 -6.73 -1.22
CA TRP A 88 9.78 -8.04 -1.69
C TRP A 88 10.72 -7.90 -2.88
N ASP A 89 10.40 -7.02 -3.84
CA ASP A 89 11.31 -6.74 -4.95
C ASP A 89 12.66 -6.15 -4.47
N ILE A 90 12.63 -5.20 -3.53
CA ILE A 90 13.84 -4.54 -3.02
C ILE A 90 14.69 -5.51 -2.17
N ALA A 91 14.05 -6.22 -1.25
CA ALA A 91 14.72 -7.08 -0.26
C ALA A 91 15.16 -8.42 -0.86
N GLY A 92 14.46 -8.92 -1.88
CA GLY A 92 14.69 -10.26 -2.42
C GLY A 92 14.24 -11.39 -1.50
N ASN A 93 13.36 -11.09 -0.54
CA ASN A 93 12.89 -12.06 0.45
C ASN A 93 11.46 -11.73 0.87
N PHE A 94 10.55 -12.68 0.67
CA PHE A 94 9.13 -12.51 0.95
C PHE A 94 8.81 -12.32 2.43
N ASN A 95 9.38 -13.17 3.29
CA ASN A 95 9.13 -13.12 4.74
C ASN A 95 9.63 -11.81 5.34
N LEU A 96 10.83 -11.38 4.91
CA LEU A 96 11.38 -10.09 5.33
C LEU A 96 10.50 -8.92 4.85
N ALA A 97 9.97 -9.00 3.65
CA ALA A 97 9.08 -7.96 3.11
C ALA A 97 7.78 -7.82 3.92
N ILE A 98 7.16 -8.94 4.33
CA ILE A 98 5.98 -8.90 5.21
C ILE A 98 6.30 -8.18 6.51
N TRP A 99 7.39 -8.58 7.19
CA TRP A 99 7.77 -7.97 8.47
C TRP A 99 8.07 -6.48 8.33
N LEU A 100 8.81 -6.09 7.31
CA LEU A 100 9.11 -4.68 7.03
C LEU A 100 7.84 -3.89 6.72
N THR A 101 6.87 -4.44 5.99
CA THR A 101 5.58 -3.76 5.76
C THR A 101 4.80 -3.56 7.06
N ILE A 102 4.75 -4.58 7.93
CA ILE A 102 4.06 -4.47 9.23
C ILE A 102 4.69 -3.36 10.07
N VAL A 103 6.02 -3.34 10.15
CA VAL A 103 6.77 -2.29 10.86
C VAL A 103 6.52 -0.92 10.23
N LEU A 104 6.55 -0.83 8.89
CA LEU A 104 6.28 0.41 8.18
C LEU A 104 4.88 0.94 8.48
N PHE A 105 3.87 0.08 8.56
CA PHE A 105 2.50 0.49 8.91
C PHE A 105 2.40 0.97 10.35
N ALA A 106 3.03 0.28 11.29
CA ALA A 106 3.07 0.69 12.70
C ALA A 106 3.75 2.06 12.85
N ILE A 107 4.88 2.28 12.17
CA ILE A 107 5.58 3.57 12.17
C ILE A 107 4.77 4.64 11.45
N SER A 108 4.11 4.31 10.34
CA SER A 108 3.27 5.26 9.58
C SER A 108 2.13 5.82 10.44
N PHE A 109 1.55 4.99 11.32
CA PHE A 109 0.55 5.44 12.28
C PHE A 109 1.10 6.48 13.27
N ILE A 110 2.34 6.29 13.74
CA ILE A 110 3.03 7.27 14.60
C ILE A 110 3.36 8.55 13.80
N CYS A 111 3.95 8.40 12.61
CA CYS A 111 4.34 9.51 11.75
C CYS A 111 3.15 10.38 11.32
N LEU A 112 1.94 9.82 11.22
CA LEU A 112 0.74 10.59 10.87
C LEU A 112 0.51 11.78 11.80
N PHE A 113 0.81 11.62 13.10
CA PHE A 113 0.58 12.66 14.11
C PHE A 113 1.79 13.55 14.36
N PHE A 114 3.01 12.99 14.25
CA PHE A 114 4.23 13.72 14.63
C PHE A 114 5.05 14.25 13.45
N PHE A 115 5.09 13.51 12.32
CA PHE A 115 5.98 13.81 11.19
C PHE A 115 5.38 13.32 9.85
N PRO A 116 4.27 13.92 9.37
CA PRO A 116 3.57 13.43 8.18
C PRO A 116 4.44 13.44 6.91
N ILE A 117 5.43 14.34 6.84
CA ILE A 117 6.42 14.39 5.74
C ILE A 117 7.23 13.09 5.64
N ALA A 118 7.48 12.40 6.76
CA ALA A 118 8.23 11.13 6.75
C ALA A 118 7.53 10.05 5.93
N ILE A 119 6.21 10.03 5.90
CA ILE A 119 5.41 9.08 5.10
C ILE A 119 5.69 9.27 3.60
N ILE A 120 5.78 10.53 3.16
CA ILE A 120 6.11 10.87 1.76
C ILE A 120 7.52 10.41 1.43
N ILE A 121 8.48 10.61 2.35
CA ILE A 121 9.87 10.16 2.15
C ILE A 121 9.94 8.64 2.01
N PHE A 122 9.24 7.88 2.84
CA PHE A 122 9.18 6.42 2.70
C PHE A 122 8.61 6.01 1.35
N TYR A 123 7.52 6.65 0.91
CA TYR A 123 6.93 6.40 -0.40
C TYR A 123 7.89 6.69 -1.55
N LEU A 124 8.59 7.83 -1.52
CA LEU A 124 9.59 8.18 -2.52
C LEU A 124 10.77 7.19 -2.50
N GLY A 125 11.23 6.78 -1.33
CA GLY A 125 12.25 5.75 -1.19
C GLY A 125 11.86 4.46 -1.90
N MET A 126 10.61 4.03 -1.76
CA MET A 126 10.08 2.84 -2.42
C MET A 126 10.05 2.94 -3.96
N ILE A 127 9.92 4.15 -4.51
CA ILE A 127 9.97 4.41 -5.96
C ILE A 127 11.42 4.43 -6.46
N PHE A 128 12.34 5.06 -5.74
CA PHE A 128 13.71 5.28 -6.24
C PHE A 128 14.68 4.13 -5.93
N ILE A 129 14.45 3.33 -4.91
CA ILE A 129 15.33 2.18 -4.60
C ILE A 129 15.20 1.11 -5.70
N SER A 130 16.33 0.57 -6.16
CA SER A 130 16.37 -0.50 -7.16
C SER A 130 15.87 -1.82 -6.59
N GLY A 131 15.07 -2.51 -7.41
CA GLY A 131 14.65 -3.88 -7.13
C GLY A 131 15.75 -4.89 -7.44
N LYS A 132 15.62 -6.09 -6.87
CA LYS A 132 16.45 -7.25 -7.22
C LYS A 132 15.89 -8.06 -8.39
N TYR A 133 14.56 -8.10 -8.57
CA TYR A 133 13.93 -8.94 -9.61
C TYR A 133 13.39 -8.13 -10.79
N SER A 134 12.98 -6.88 -10.53
CA SER A 134 12.53 -5.98 -11.57
C SER A 134 13.71 -5.19 -12.14
N THR A 135 14.47 -5.81 -13.05
CA THR A 135 15.46 -5.12 -13.90
C THR A 135 14.86 -4.82 -15.28
N LYS A 136 13.98 -3.83 -15.34
CA LYS A 136 13.69 -2.91 -16.46
C LYS A 136 12.49 -2.05 -16.12
#